data_AF-A0ABD3H8U7-F1
#
_entry.id   AF-A0ABD3H8U7-F1
#
_cell.length_a   1.000
_cell.length_b   1.000
_cell.length_c   1.000
_cell.angle_alpha   90.00
_cell.angle_beta   90.00
_cell.angle_gamma   90.00
#
_symmetry.space_group_name_H-M   'P 1'
#
loop_
_entity.id
_entity.type
_entity.pdbx_description
1 polymer ?
#
loop_
_entity_poly.entity_id
_entity_poly.type
_entity_poly.pdbx_seq_one_letter_code
_entity_poly.pdbx_strand_id
1 'polypeptide(L)'
;MQAIELQKAKWAEALLERKWNKDGDRCTKTFFTALKSRKEKIAIQELVNDQGVTLTEEADTAALAQQFFQNLLQKAPVEQGEIQATESILALCKTRLDGVQRAQLEREYTREELYEVACQLGKNKAPGPNSLPLEFFLVSGKRYLKGVHLPQADTWYIQGHLADDTHLMLEAQPTNLSNAKEAIALFGESIGPKSSVE
;
A
#
# COMPACT_ATOMS: atom_id res chain seq x y z
N MET A 1 -0.23 -9.76 40.84
CA MET A 1 -0.13 -10.54 39.58
C MET A 1 -0.43 -9.70 38.35
N GLN A 2 -1.55 -8.96 38.28
CA GLN A 2 -1.92 -8.18 37.08
C GLN A 2 -0.88 -7.13 36.62
N ALA A 3 -0.23 -6.42 37.55
CA ALA A 3 0.77 -5.41 37.21
C ALA A 3 2.04 -5.99 36.55
N ILE A 4 2.45 -7.21 36.95
CA ILE A 4 3.62 -7.89 36.40
C ILE A 4 3.31 -8.39 34.98
N GLU A 5 2.10 -8.90 34.76
CA GLU A 5 1.65 -9.33 33.43
C GLU A 5 1.50 -8.14 32.46
N LEU A 6 0.99 -7.01 32.95
CA LEU A 6 0.95 -5.77 32.16
C LEU A 6 2.36 -5.28 31.80
N GLN A 7 3.30 -5.35 32.75
CA GLN A 7 4.70 -5.01 32.51
C GLN A 7 5.26 -5.92 31.40
N LYS A 8 5.13 -7.24 31.55
CA LYS A 8 5.61 -8.22 30.56
C LYS A 8 5.03 -7.99 29.16
N ALA A 9 3.74 -7.67 29.06
CA ALA A 9 3.09 -7.36 27.78
C ALA A 9 3.73 -6.13 27.10
N LYS A 10 3.93 -5.03 27.85
CA LYS A 10 4.61 -3.83 27.35
C LYS A 10 6.04 -4.11 26.90
N TRP A 11 6.78 -4.93 27.65
CA TRP A 11 8.14 -5.35 27.27
C TRP A 11 8.12 -6.19 25.99
N ALA A 12 7.15 -7.09 25.82
CA ALA A 12 7.01 -7.89 24.61
C ALA A 12 6.67 -7.04 23.38
N GLU A 13 5.76 -6.07 23.52
CA GLU A 13 5.42 -5.09 22.47
C GLU A 13 6.64 -4.30 22.02
N ALA A 14 7.39 -3.71 22.96
CA ALA A 14 8.62 -2.96 22.65
C ALA A 14 9.71 -3.83 21.99
N LEU A 15 9.76 -5.13 22.32
CA LEU A 15 10.72 -6.07 21.73
C LEU A 15 10.34 -6.47 20.31
N LEU A 16 9.03 -6.59 20.02
CA LEU A 16 8.49 -6.80 18.69
C LEU A 16 8.74 -5.59 17.79
N GLU A 17 8.52 -4.38 18.30
CA GLU A 17 8.75 -3.12 17.59
C GLU A 17 10.24 -2.96 17.22
N ARG A 18 11.16 -3.23 18.16
CA ARG A 18 12.61 -3.24 17.87
C ARG A 18 13.01 -4.26 16.81
N LYS A 19 12.42 -5.46 16.84
CA LYS A 19 12.68 -6.50 15.83
C LYS A 19 12.16 -6.08 14.46
N TRP A 20 10.98 -5.49 14.38
CA TRP A 20 10.43 -4.95 13.12
C TRP A 20 11.29 -3.82 12.55
N ASN A 21 11.73 -2.87 13.38
CA ASN A 21 12.58 -1.76 12.92
C ASN A 21 13.95 -2.22 12.40
N LYS A 22 14.47 -3.34 12.93
CA LYS A 22 15.77 -3.89 12.52
C LYS A 22 15.66 -4.82 11.30
N ASP A 23 14.65 -5.67 11.28
CA ASP A 23 14.58 -6.83 10.38
C ASP A 23 13.33 -6.86 9.49
N GLY A 24 12.35 -5.99 9.73
CA GLY A 24 11.01 -6.05 9.14
C GLY A 24 10.98 -5.92 7.62
N ASP A 25 11.79 -5.02 7.08
CA ASP A 25 11.90 -4.80 5.62
C ASP A 25 13.15 -5.46 5.01
N ARG A 26 13.97 -6.11 5.84
CA ARG A 26 15.15 -6.85 5.36
C ARG A 26 14.73 -8.26 4.97
N CYS A 27 15.27 -8.75 3.85
CA CYS A 27 15.17 -10.15 3.42
C CYS A 27 15.92 -11.11 4.36
N THR A 28 15.47 -11.21 5.61
CA THR A 28 16.03 -12.02 6.68
C THR A 28 15.41 -13.41 6.70
N LYS A 29 16.03 -14.36 7.41
CA LYS A 29 15.47 -15.71 7.59
C LYS A 29 14.04 -15.67 8.15
N THR A 30 13.77 -14.74 9.07
CA THR A 30 12.43 -14.52 9.66
C THR A 30 11.43 -14.00 8.63
N PHE A 31 11.83 -13.06 7.76
CA PHE A 31 11.00 -12.59 6.65
C PHE A 31 10.61 -13.72 5.71
N PHE A 32 11.57 -14.53 5.23
CA PHE A 32 11.26 -15.68 4.37
C PHE A 32 10.43 -16.75 5.09
N THR A 33 10.60 -16.93 6.40
CA THR A 33 9.76 -17.85 7.19
C THR A 33 8.32 -17.35 7.27
N ALA A 34 8.11 -16.05 7.49
CA ALA A 34 6.79 -15.43 7.49
C ALA A 34 6.13 -15.52 6.10
N LEU A 35 6.88 -15.26 5.04
CA LEU A 35 6.42 -15.44 3.66
C LEU A 35 6.05 -16.90 3.36
N LYS A 36 6.85 -17.87 3.83
CA LYS A 36 6.55 -19.29 3.65
C LYS A 36 5.23 -19.66 4.33
N SER A 37 5.04 -19.26 5.59
CA SER A 37 3.79 -19.50 6.31
C SER A 37 2.58 -18.82 5.64
N ARG A 38 2.77 -17.62 5.09
CA ARG A 38 1.73 -16.95 4.30
C ARG A 38 1.46 -17.68 2.99
N LYS A 39 2.50 -18.15 2.30
CA LYS A 39 2.38 -18.94 1.06
C LYS A 39 1.61 -20.22 1.31
N GLU A 40 1.89 -20.94 2.40
CA GLU A 40 1.15 -22.15 2.80
C GLU A 40 -0.35 -21.87 3.04
N LYS A 41 -0.70 -20.70 3.60
CA LYS A 41 -2.10 -20.30 3.85
C LYS A 41 -2.85 -19.84 2.61
N ILE A 42 -2.15 -19.24 1.63
CA ILE A 42 -2.75 -18.65 0.42
C ILE A 42 -2.61 -19.61 -0.78
N ALA A 43 -1.87 -20.71 -0.62
CA ALA A 43 -1.73 -21.72 -1.65
C ALA A 43 -3.11 -22.26 -2.06
N ILE A 44 -3.31 -22.32 -3.37
CA ILE A 44 -4.49 -22.96 -3.96
C ILE A 44 -4.37 -24.45 -3.66
N GLN A 45 -5.29 -24.99 -2.86
CA GLN A 45 -5.27 -26.40 -2.46
C GLN A 45 -5.99 -27.30 -3.45
N GLU A 46 -7.04 -26.78 -4.09
CA GLU A 46 -7.83 -27.52 -5.06
C GLU A 46 -8.43 -26.58 -6.10
N LEU A 47 -8.58 -27.08 -7.32
CA LEU A 47 -9.35 -26.44 -8.38
C LEU A 47 -10.30 -27.46 -8.98
N VAL A 48 -11.48 -27.01 -9.40
CA VAL A 48 -12.46 -27.86 -10.09
C VAL A 48 -12.45 -27.49 -11.56
N ASN A 49 -12.31 -28.48 -12.43
CA ASN A 49 -12.34 -28.26 -13.87
C ASN A 49 -13.78 -28.17 -14.41
N ASP A 50 -13.93 -27.85 -15.70
CA ASP A 50 -15.24 -27.70 -16.36
C ASP A 50 -16.08 -28.99 -16.39
N GLN A 51 -15.46 -30.15 -16.13
CA GLN A 51 -16.11 -31.45 -16.03
C GLN A 51 -16.54 -31.80 -14.60
N GLY A 52 -16.33 -30.90 -13.63
CA GLY A 52 -16.66 -31.12 -12.22
C GLY A 52 -15.66 -32.01 -11.47
N VAL A 53 -14.47 -32.26 -12.04
CA VAL A 53 -13.41 -33.05 -11.40
C VAL A 53 -12.53 -32.13 -10.56
N THR A 54 -12.37 -32.48 -9.29
CA THR A 54 -11.46 -31.78 -8.36
C THR A 54 -10.02 -32.23 -8.57
N LEU A 55 -9.15 -31.28 -8.86
CA LEU A 55 -7.70 -31.45 -8.97
C LEU A 55 -7.04 -30.91 -7.70
N THR A 56 -6.25 -31.75 -7.05
CA THR A 56 -5.52 -31.41 -5.81
C THR A 56 -4.00 -31.37 -5.99
N GLU A 57 -3.49 -31.89 -7.12
CA GLU A 57 -2.06 -31.91 -7.44
C GLU A 57 -1.59 -30.54 -7.93
N GLU A 58 -0.42 -30.09 -7.47
CA GLU A 58 0.12 -28.75 -7.80
C GLU A 58 0.38 -28.59 -9.31
N ALA A 59 0.87 -29.65 -9.96
CA ALA A 59 1.11 -29.64 -11.40
C ALA A 59 -0.20 -29.50 -12.21
N ASP A 60 -1.24 -30.21 -11.81
CA ASP A 60 -2.53 -30.24 -12.50
C ASP A 60 -3.30 -28.93 -12.29
N THR A 61 -3.27 -28.40 -11.07
CA THR A 61 -3.88 -27.09 -10.75
C THR A 61 -3.18 -25.95 -11.47
N ALA A 62 -1.84 -25.98 -11.58
CA ALA A 62 -1.07 -25.01 -12.35
C ALA A 62 -1.39 -25.08 -13.85
N ALA A 63 -1.47 -26.29 -14.42
CA ALA A 63 -1.83 -26.50 -15.82
C ALA A 63 -3.26 -26.01 -16.13
N LEU A 64 -4.22 -26.33 -15.25
CA LEU A 64 -5.61 -25.86 -15.39
C LEU A 64 -5.69 -24.33 -15.32
N ALA A 65 -5.02 -23.71 -14.35
CA ALA A 65 -4.98 -22.25 -14.23
C ALA A 65 -4.34 -21.60 -15.47
N GLN A 66 -3.25 -22.17 -15.97
CA GLN A 66 -2.60 -21.70 -17.19
C GLN A 66 -3.54 -21.78 -18.39
N GLN A 67 -4.18 -22.93 -18.61
CA GLN A 67 -5.14 -23.12 -19.70
C GLN A 67 -6.33 -22.15 -19.59
N PHE A 68 -6.88 -21.98 -18.39
CA PHE A 68 -7.97 -21.05 -18.13
C PHE A 68 -7.59 -19.62 -18.52
N PHE A 69 -6.46 -19.11 -18.02
CA PHE A 69 -6.04 -17.74 -18.32
C PHE A 69 -5.58 -17.58 -19.76
N GLN A 70 -4.98 -18.60 -20.37
CA GLN A 70 -4.70 -18.59 -21.80
C GLN A 70 -5.98 -18.42 -22.61
N ASN A 71 -7.04 -19.15 -22.26
CA ASN A 71 -8.33 -19.04 -22.96
C ASN A 71 -9.02 -17.71 -22.67
N LEU A 72 -8.96 -17.22 -21.43
CA LEU A 72 -9.56 -15.95 -21.01
C LEU A 72 -8.87 -14.74 -21.68
N LEU A 73 -7.55 -14.78 -21.78
CA LEU A 73 -6.72 -13.69 -22.31
C LEU A 73 -6.43 -13.84 -23.80
N GLN A 74 -6.80 -14.99 -24.40
CA GLN A 74 -6.82 -15.11 -25.84
C GLN A 74 -7.74 -14.02 -26.39
N LYS A 75 -7.18 -13.16 -27.23
CA LYS A 75 -7.96 -12.20 -27.99
C LYS A 75 -8.88 -13.03 -28.88
N ALA A 76 -10.17 -13.11 -28.54
CA ALA A 76 -11.14 -13.68 -29.44
C ALA A 76 -10.93 -12.98 -30.80
N PRO A 77 -10.75 -13.73 -31.91
CA PRO A 77 -10.72 -13.11 -33.22
C PRO A 77 -12.07 -12.42 -33.35
N VAL A 78 -12.07 -11.09 -33.26
CA VAL A 78 -13.31 -10.33 -33.41
C VAL A 78 -13.79 -10.65 -34.82
N GLU A 79 -14.86 -11.43 -34.91
CA GLU A 79 -15.38 -11.82 -36.22
C GLU A 79 -15.75 -10.52 -36.93
N GLN A 80 -15.51 -10.43 -38.24
CA GLN A 80 -15.83 -9.20 -38.98
C GLN A 80 -17.31 -8.80 -38.81
N GLY A 81 -18.19 -9.77 -38.55
CA GLY A 81 -19.59 -9.54 -38.18
C GLY A 81 -19.81 -8.87 -36.82
N GLU A 82 -18.98 -9.16 -35.81
CA GLU A 82 -19.06 -8.49 -34.50
C GLU A 82 -18.59 -7.04 -34.59
N ILE A 83 -17.52 -6.77 -35.35
CA ILE A 83 -17.07 -5.39 -35.61
C ILE A 83 -18.19 -4.61 -36.31
N GLN A 84 -18.77 -5.18 -37.37
CA GLN A 84 -19.86 -4.56 -38.11
C GLN A 84 -21.12 -4.36 -37.27
N ALA A 85 -21.46 -5.30 -36.39
CA ALA A 85 -22.58 -5.16 -35.45
C ALA A 85 -22.31 -4.04 -34.45
N THR A 86 -21.10 -3.95 -33.90
CA THR A 86 -20.70 -2.89 -32.97
C THR A 86 -20.71 -1.53 -33.66
N GLU A 87 -20.17 -1.43 -34.87
CA GLU A 87 -20.20 -0.22 -35.70
C GLU A 87 -21.63 0.19 -36.05
N SER A 88 -22.50 -0.76 -36.36
CA SER A 88 -23.92 -0.51 -36.64
C SER A 88 -24.65 0.04 -35.41
N ILE A 89 -24.41 -0.52 -34.22
CA ILE A 89 -24.95 -0.02 -32.96
C ILE A 89 -24.42 1.39 -32.66
N LEU A 90 -23.12 1.62 -32.85
CA LEU A 90 -22.50 2.93 -32.66
C LEU A 90 -23.00 3.97 -33.68
N ALA A 91 -23.37 3.55 -34.90
CA ALA A 91 -23.96 4.41 -35.92
C ALA A 91 -25.41 4.83 -35.57
N LEU A 92 -26.12 4.03 -34.78
CA LEU A 92 -27.44 4.39 -34.24
C LEU A 92 -27.34 5.42 -33.11
N CYS A 93 -26.20 5.50 -32.42
CA CYS A 93 -25.90 6.51 -31.41
C CYS A 93 -25.54 7.86 -32.07
N LYS A 94 -26.53 8.54 -32.66
CA LYS A 94 -26.36 9.81 -33.39
C LYS A 94 -26.07 11.02 -32.48
N THR A 95 -26.43 10.95 -31.20
CA THR A 95 -26.16 12.01 -30.21
C THR A 95 -24.94 11.65 -29.37
N ARG A 96 -23.77 12.10 -29.81
CA ARG A 96 -22.53 12.05 -29.03
C ARG A 96 -22.43 13.30 -28.18
N LEU A 97 -23.05 13.22 -26.99
CA LEU A 97 -23.09 14.24 -25.94
C LEU A 97 -23.79 15.55 -26.36
N ASP A 98 -24.73 16.00 -25.55
CA ASP A 98 -25.29 17.34 -25.72
C ASP A 98 -24.23 18.43 -25.42
N GLY A 99 -24.51 19.68 -25.79
CA GLY A 99 -23.55 20.78 -25.62
C GLY A 99 -23.19 21.04 -24.15
N VAL A 100 -24.10 20.72 -23.21
CA VAL A 100 -23.88 20.90 -21.77
C VAL A 100 -22.97 19.80 -21.24
N GLN A 101 -23.21 18.55 -21.63
CA GLN A 101 -22.39 17.40 -21.30
C GLN A 101 -20.97 17.55 -21.83
N ARG A 102 -20.81 18.08 -23.06
CA ARG A 102 -19.49 18.38 -23.62
C ARG A 102 -18.76 19.42 -22.79
N ALA A 103 -19.43 20.54 -22.49
CA ALA A 103 -18.85 21.58 -21.65
C ALA A 103 -18.48 21.07 -20.25
N GLN A 104 -19.26 20.14 -19.68
CA GLN A 104 -18.97 19.50 -18.41
C GLN A 104 -17.77 18.55 -18.46
N LEU A 105 -17.48 17.92 -19.60
CA LEU A 105 -16.32 17.04 -19.78
C LEU A 105 -15.05 17.79 -20.16
N GLU A 106 -15.19 18.97 -20.78
CA GLU A 106 -14.07 19.82 -21.21
C GLU A 106 -13.60 20.81 -20.14
N ARG A 107 -14.39 21.04 -19.08
CA ARG A 107 -14.01 21.94 -17.99
C ARG A 107 -12.86 21.37 -17.15
N GLU A 108 -12.18 22.27 -16.45
CA GLU A 108 -11.18 21.90 -15.46
C GLU A 108 -11.80 21.14 -14.28
N TYR A 109 -11.01 20.21 -13.72
CA TYR A 109 -11.40 19.47 -12.53
C TYR A 109 -11.43 20.39 -11.31
N THR A 110 -12.49 20.27 -10.52
CA THR A 110 -12.59 21.00 -9.24
C THR A 110 -11.88 20.23 -8.12
N ARG A 111 -11.50 20.94 -7.06
CA ARG A 111 -10.85 20.33 -5.90
C ARG A 111 -11.78 19.32 -5.21
N GLU A 112 -13.07 19.63 -5.19
CA GLU A 112 -14.12 18.83 -4.60
C GLU A 112 -14.27 17.49 -5.33
N GLU A 113 -14.31 17.52 -6.67
CA GLU A 113 -14.34 16.29 -7.49
C GLU A 113 -13.11 15.42 -7.26
N LEU A 114 -11.91 16.04 -7.23
CA LEU A 114 -10.67 15.31 -6.98
C LEU A 114 -10.67 14.67 -5.58
N TYR A 115 -11.20 15.37 -4.57
CA TYR A 115 -11.32 14.84 -3.23
C TYR A 115 -12.32 13.68 -3.14
N GLU A 116 -13.49 13.81 -3.76
CA GLU A 116 -14.49 12.74 -3.80
C GLU A 116 -13.97 11.49 -4.49
N VAL A 117 -13.31 11.64 -5.64
CA VAL A 117 -12.67 10.53 -6.35
C VAL A 117 -11.59 9.89 -5.49
N ALA A 118 -10.76 10.70 -4.83
CA ALA A 118 -9.73 10.20 -3.92
C ALA A 118 -10.32 9.42 -2.73
N CYS A 119 -11.47 9.83 -2.19
CA CYS A 119 -12.15 9.09 -1.12
C CYS A 119 -12.79 7.77 -1.61
N GLN A 120 -13.21 7.70 -2.88
CA GLN A 120 -13.78 6.49 -3.48
C GLN A 120 -12.72 5.46 -3.87
N LEU A 121 -11.49 5.90 -4.12
CA LEU A 121 -10.38 4.99 -4.35
C LEU A 121 -10.11 4.16 -3.08
N GLY A 122 -9.87 2.86 -3.27
CA GLY A 122 -9.49 1.99 -2.16
C GLY A 122 -8.20 2.49 -1.49
N LYS A 123 -8.08 2.25 -0.18
CA LYS A 123 -6.86 2.57 0.59
C LYS A 123 -5.69 1.66 0.19
N ASN A 124 -4.46 2.09 0.47
CA ASN A 124 -3.21 1.36 0.21
C ASN A 124 -3.02 0.97 -1.25
N LYS A 125 -3.46 1.84 -2.18
CA LYS A 125 -3.15 1.65 -3.60
C LYS A 125 -1.68 1.94 -3.84
N ALA A 126 -1.11 1.22 -4.81
CA ALA A 126 0.28 1.43 -5.18
C ALA A 126 0.51 2.91 -5.55
N PRO A 127 1.55 3.55 -5.00
CA PRO A 127 1.83 4.94 -5.30
C PRO A 127 2.23 5.11 -6.77
N GLY A 128 2.00 6.29 -7.31
CA GLY A 128 2.47 6.65 -8.64
C GLY A 128 4.01 6.77 -8.71
N PRO A 129 4.58 7.15 -9.86
CA PRO A 129 6.02 7.31 -10.05
C PRO A 129 6.72 8.25 -9.05
N ASN A 130 5.95 9.14 -8.41
CA ASN A 130 6.43 10.07 -7.39
C ASN A 130 6.51 9.44 -5.99
N SER A 131 6.18 8.16 -5.84
CA SER A 131 6.16 7.40 -4.58
C SER A 131 5.27 7.98 -3.47
N LEU A 132 4.32 8.87 -3.81
CA LEU A 132 3.36 9.42 -2.85
C LEU A 132 2.08 8.59 -2.85
N PRO A 133 1.66 8.03 -1.69
CA PRO A 133 0.40 7.30 -1.57
C PRO A 133 -0.79 8.26 -1.63
N LEU A 134 -1.98 7.78 -1.98
CA LEU A 134 -3.19 8.62 -2.09
C LEU A 134 -3.55 9.30 -0.76
N GLU A 135 -3.28 8.59 0.33
CA GLU A 135 -3.44 9.02 1.71
C GLU A 135 -2.71 10.33 1.99
N PHE A 136 -1.56 10.59 1.32
CA PHE A 136 -0.84 11.87 1.39
C PHE A 136 -1.75 13.06 1.07
N PHE A 137 -2.57 12.94 0.04
CA PHE A 137 -3.44 14.02 -0.42
C PHE A 137 -4.71 14.14 0.43
N LEU A 138 -5.16 13.05 1.06
CA LEU A 138 -6.38 12.98 1.87
C LEU A 138 -6.18 13.38 3.35
N VAL A 139 -5.00 13.13 3.92
CA VAL A 139 -4.73 13.22 5.38
C VAL A 139 -4.36 14.64 5.84
N SER A 140 -4.33 15.61 4.95
CA SER A 140 -3.94 17.02 5.18
C SER A 140 -4.76 17.83 6.22
N GLY A 141 -5.45 17.19 7.17
CA GLY A 141 -6.11 17.91 8.27
C GLY A 141 -6.47 17.16 9.55
N LYS A 142 -6.00 15.93 9.86
CA LYS A 142 -6.55 15.20 11.05
C LYS A 142 -5.62 14.56 12.07
N ARG A 143 -4.31 14.35 11.84
CA ARG A 143 -3.39 13.87 12.90
C ARG A 143 -1.96 14.39 12.71
N TYR A 144 -1.51 15.20 13.67
CA TYR A 144 -0.16 15.78 13.70
C TYR A 144 0.65 15.20 14.87
N LEU A 145 1.89 14.82 14.59
CA LEU A 145 2.96 14.75 15.57
C LEU A 145 3.47 16.17 15.78
N LYS A 146 3.13 16.76 16.92
CA LYS A 146 3.62 18.10 17.33
C LYS A 146 5.14 18.10 17.59
N GLY A 147 5.71 16.89 17.76
CA GLY A 147 7.13 16.61 17.69
C GLY A 147 7.62 15.53 18.62
N VAL A 148 8.93 15.32 18.58
CA VAL A 148 9.66 14.49 19.54
C VAL A 148 10.31 15.43 20.55
N HIS A 149 9.94 15.32 21.82
CA HIS A 149 10.62 16.00 22.93
C HIS A 149 11.85 15.18 23.32
N LEU A 150 13.03 15.80 23.28
CA LEU A 150 14.26 15.18 23.77
C LEU A 150 14.50 15.65 25.20
N PRO A 151 14.35 14.78 26.22
CA PRO A 151 14.44 15.19 27.63
C PRO A 151 15.80 15.78 28.02
N GLN A 152 16.85 15.41 27.30
CA GLN A 152 18.23 15.84 27.57
C GLN A 152 18.50 17.29 27.12
N ALA A 153 17.74 17.78 26.14
CA ALA A 153 17.90 19.12 25.57
C ALA A 153 16.67 20.02 25.82
N ASP A 154 15.65 19.51 26.51
CA ASP A 154 14.36 20.15 26.79
C ASP A 154 13.74 20.90 25.60
N THR A 155 13.85 20.31 24.40
CA THR A 155 13.49 20.97 23.14
C THR A 155 12.71 20.03 22.22
N TRP A 156 11.86 20.61 21.37
CA TRP A 156 11.00 19.92 20.41
C TRP A 156 11.57 20.09 18.99
N TYR A 157 11.77 19.00 18.27
CA TYR A 157 12.56 19.04 17.03
C TYR A 157 11.76 18.95 15.72
N ILE A 158 10.51 18.49 15.73
CA ILE A 158 9.80 18.10 14.50
C ILE A 158 8.33 18.48 14.55
N GLN A 159 7.77 19.06 13.48
CA GLN A 159 6.31 19.09 13.26
C GLN A 159 6.01 18.22 12.04
N GLY A 160 5.27 17.12 12.22
CA GLY A 160 5.09 16.10 11.18
C GLY A 160 3.75 15.38 11.22
N HIS A 161 3.42 14.66 10.16
CA HIS A 161 2.17 13.91 10.00
C HIS A 161 2.49 12.49 9.54
N LEU A 162 1.80 11.48 10.04
CA LEU A 162 1.91 10.13 9.48
C LEU A 162 0.95 10.04 8.30
N ALA A 163 1.48 9.77 7.10
CA ALA A 163 0.66 9.53 5.92
C ALA A 163 0.07 8.11 5.94
N ASP A 164 0.86 7.15 6.43
CA ASP A 164 0.49 5.76 6.70
C ASP A 164 1.46 5.18 7.76
N ASP A 165 1.46 3.85 7.95
CA ASP A 165 2.30 3.15 8.94
C ASP A 165 3.80 3.13 8.57
N THR A 166 4.19 3.69 7.42
CA THR A 166 5.54 3.66 6.85
C THR A 166 6.10 5.03 6.47
N HIS A 167 5.26 6.06 6.34
CA HIS A 167 5.65 7.38 5.85
C HIS A 167 5.41 8.47 6.89
N LEU A 168 6.49 9.10 7.35
CA LEU A 168 6.46 10.32 8.18
C LEU A 168 6.66 11.56 7.29
N MET A 169 5.63 12.39 7.20
CA MET A 169 5.66 13.69 6.56
C MET A 169 6.16 14.76 7.52
N LEU A 170 6.98 15.69 7.04
CA LEU A 170 7.43 16.85 7.80
C LEU A 170 6.87 18.11 7.16
N GLU A 171 6.46 19.09 7.95
CA GLU A 171 6.15 20.41 7.40
C GLU A 171 7.40 21.00 6.75
N ALA A 172 7.24 21.58 5.55
CA ALA A 172 8.32 22.17 4.77
C ALA A 172 8.82 23.47 5.40
N GLN A 173 9.53 23.34 6.51
CA GLN A 173 10.35 24.38 7.12
C GLN A 173 11.82 24.01 6.90
N PRO A 174 12.71 24.99 6.59
CA PRO A 174 14.12 24.72 6.32
C PRO A 174 14.82 23.95 7.45
N THR A 175 14.39 24.16 8.68
CA THR A 175 14.95 23.54 9.89
C THR A 175 14.44 22.13 10.15
N ASN A 176 13.20 21.81 9.77
CA ASN A 176 12.55 20.54 10.12
C ASN A 176 13.26 19.32 9.49
N LEU A 177 13.73 19.44 8.25
CA LEU A 177 14.46 18.35 7.59
C LEU A 177 15.82 18.09 8.27
N SER A 178 16.53 19.16 8.65
CA SER A 178 17.81 19.04 9.36
C SER A 178 17.60 18.43 10.73
N ASN A 179 16.62 18.94 11.48
CA ASN A 179 16.28 18.45 12.81
C ASN A 179 15.80 16.99 12.79
N ALA A 180 15.01 16.59 11.78
CA ALA A 180 14.58 15.21 11.62
C ALA A 180 15.74 14.28 11.30
N LYS A 181 16.67 14.71 10.42
CA LYS A 181 17.89 13.95 10.12
C LYS A 181 18.77 13.78 11.36
N GLU A 182 18.96 14.84 12.13
CA GLU A 182 19.73 14.83 13.38
C GLU A 182 19.08 13.95 14.45
N ALA A 183 17.76 14.06 14.64
CA ALA A 183 17.02 13.21 15.56
C ALA A 183 17.06 11.73 15.16
N ILE A 184 16.95 11.41 13.86
CA ILE A 184 17.10 10.04 13.35
C ILE A 184 18.54 9.54 13.54
N ALA A 185 19.55 10.39 13.33
CA ALA A 185 20.95 10.04 13.56
C ALA A 185 21.24 9.76 15.03
N LEU A 186 20.85 10.66 15.94
CA LEU A 186 20.97 10.48 17.41
C LEU A 186 20.24 9.22 17.88
N PHE A 187 19.03 8.98 17.36
CA PHE A 187 18.27 7.77 17.66
C PHE A 187 19.01 6.51 17.15
N GLY A 188 19.53 6.55 15.92
CA GLY A 188 20.33 5.48 15.34
C GLY A 188 21.61 5.17 16.15
N GLU A 189 22.31 6.20 16.62
CA GLU A 189 23.49 6.08 17.48
C GLU A 189 23.15 5.45 18.84
N SER A 190 22.01 5.84 19.43
CA SER A 190 21.53 5.27 20.70
C SER A 190 21.09 3.80 20.58
N ILE A 191 20.89 3.31 19.35
CA ILE A 191 20.44 1.94 19.02
C ILE A 191 21.60 1.08 18.46
N GLY A 192 22.79 1.66 18.26
CA GLY A 192 24.00 0.94 17.92
C GLY A 192 24.38 -0.11 18.98
N PRO A 193 25.03 -1.23 18.61
CA PRO A 193 25.52 -2.18 19.60
C PRO A 193 26.49 -1.46 20.52
N LYS A 194 26.36 -1.64 21.85
CA LYS A 194 27.47 -1.38 22.75
C LYS A 194 28.64 -2.22 22.24
N SER A 195 29.57 -1.61 21.53
CA SER A 195 30.89 -2.17 21.32
C SER A 195 31.43 -2.42 22.72
N SER A 196 31.60 -3.69 23.07
CA SER A 196 32.49 -4.10 24.14
C SER A 196 33.81 -3.40 23.91
N VAL A 197 34.09 -2.40 24.75
CA VAL A 197 35.45 -1.98 25.02
C VAL A 197 36.01 -3.00 26.00
N GLU A 198 37.22 -3.44 25.70
CA GLU A 198 38.08 -4.35 26.45
C GLU A 198 38.11 -4.09 27.96
#